data_AF-A0A1H3H642-F1
#
_entry.id   AF-A0A1H3H642-F1
#
_cell.length_a   1.000
_cell.length_b   1.000
_cell.length_c   1.000
_cell.angle_alpha   90.00
_cell.angle_beta   90.00
_cell.angle_gamma   90.00
#
_symmetry.space_group_name_H-M   'P 1'
#
loop_
_entity.id
_entity.type
_entity.pdbx_description
1 polymer ?
#
loop_
_entity_poly.entity_id
_entity_poly.type
_entity_poly.pdbx_seq_one_letter_code
_entity_poly.pdbx_strand_id
1 'polypeptide(L)'
;MDRYDLLYRLYEEYETDTLYDLQNFVDLFPPVDSRVALEYWQDASDELEDRKREIGESFAAGETMAEVAARATREQTFTALDLHAEYGRPVNALVLDVDETLRSAGRTDNEIPRETLHLLTEFSEAGVPIVICTGQTLENVKGFMIQGLGTELVHSGSLSIVYEAGTGVFTPGQGSDTKRLLYEGLDEEIQDVFARVRSRVLTAAPPELRRSVHLQGNEFNVTLKPNFDVGSDAAAEVIDDGLVHLIDLLGQSIVECVEGVGDVGIGSRDREQKPVESSEWARAYYAAADPEIAEVLSSEDATPACEPEDVPTEVATRFDRIDVAYYHADAAEIGSLDLDKPTGVTEALDVLGIEDPFVLVMGDSKSDLRVMEWADAADAGIAAAPEHASQSVLDHVESRDDLVYGPGDAGSVLRTVAVLNRLAVW
;
A
#
# COMPACT_ATOMS: atom_id res chain seq x y z
N MET A 1 -16.85 -19.72 -34.49
CA MET A 1 -17.20 -18.39 -34.00
C MET A 1 -16.27 -18.17 -32.85
N ASP A 2 -15.39 -17.20 -32.99
CA ASP A 2 -14.39 -16.89 -31.97
C ASP A 2 -15.07 -16.30 -30.72
N ARG A 3 -14.41 -16.30 -29.57
CA ARG A 3 -14.92 -15.69 -28.33
C ARG A 3 -15.25 -14.20 -28.55
N TYR A 4 -14.41 -13.51 -29.33
CA TYR A 4 -14.66 -12.13 -29.79
C TYR A 4 -16.01 -11.99 -30.49
N ASP A 5 -16.28 -12.81 -31.52
CA ASP A 5 -17.52 -12.72 -32.30
C ASP A 5 -18.76 -12.89 -31.40
N LEU A 6 -18.68 -13.78 -30.41
CA LEU A 6 -19.78 -14.04 -29.48
C LEU A 6 -20.05 -12.84 -28.56
N LEU A 7 -18.99 -12.23 -28.00
CA LEU A 7 -19.12 -11.05 -27.14
C LEU A 7 -19.53 -9.82 -27.94
N TYR A 8 -19.02 -9.62 -29.16
CA TYR A 8 -19.50 -8.57 -30.04
C TYR A 8 -21.00 -8.67 -30.27
N ARG A 9 -21.48 -9.88 -30.59
CA ARG A 9 -22.91 -10.11 -30.79
C ARG A 9 -23.72 -9.85 -29.51
N LEU A 10 -23.22 -10.27 -28.35
CA LEU A 10 -23.85 -10.02 -27.06
C LEU A 10 -24.07 -8.51 -26.80
N TYR A 11 -23.03 -7.70 -26.95
CA TYR A 11 -23.11 -6.25 -26.72
C TYR A 11 -23.83 -5.47 -27.84
N GLU A 12 -24.01 -6.06 -29.03
CA GLU A 12 -24.80 -5.45 -30.11
C GLU A 12 -26.30 -5.80 -30.04
N GLU A 13 -26.64 -7.02 -29.63
CA GLU A 13 -28.02 -7.53 -29.66
C GLU A 13 -28.79 -7.22 -28.37
N TYR A 14 -28.12 -7.00 -27.24
CA TYR A 14 -28.75 -6.81 -25.92
C TYR A 14 -28.43 -5.45 -25.31
N GLU A 15 -29.38 -4.92 -24.51
CA GLU A 15 -29.20 -3.71 -23.70
C GLU A 15 -28.36 -4.02 -22.44
N THR A 16 -27.07 -4.25 -22.62
CA THR A 16 -26.15 -4.62 -21.54
C THR A 16 -25.93 -3.50 -20.52
N ASP A 17 -26.03 -2.23 -20.93
CA ASP A 17 -25.85 -1.09 -20.02
C ASP A 17 -26.94 -1.09 -18.93
N THR A 18 -28.19 -1.35 -19.32
CA THR A 18 -29.30 -1.49 -18.35
C THR A 18 -29.13 -2.74 -17.47
N LEU A 19 -28.63 -3.84 -18.05
CA LEU A 19 -28.35 -5.05 -17.28
C LEU A 19 -27.28 -4.80 -16.20
N TYR A 20 -26.22 -4.08 -16.57
CA TYR A 20 -25.15 -3.66 -15.67
C TYR A 20 -25.66 -2.74 -14.55
N ASP A 21 -26.47 -1.74 -14.89
CA ASP A 21 -27.07 -0.83 -13.90
C ASP A 21 -27.98 -1.58 -12.91
N LEU A 22 -28.78 -2.54 -13.40
CA LEU A 22 -29.62 -3.40 -12.55
C LEU A 22 -28.77 -4.27 -11.62
N GLN A 23 -27.72 -4.92 -12.13
CA GLN A 23 -26.79 -5.72 -11.33
C GLN A 23 -26.18 -4.88 -10.20
N ASN A 24 -25.65 -3.71 -10.54
CA ASN A 24 -25.05 -2.80 -9.55
C ASN A 24 -26.06 -2.34 -8.51
N PHE A 25 -27.29 -2.03 -8.92
CA PHE A 25 -28.32 -1.65 -7.98
C PHE A 25 -28.64 -2.76 -6.99
N VAL A 26 -28.83 -3.99 -7.49
CA VAL A 26 -29.17 -5.16 -6.68
C VAL A 26 -28.05 -5.49 -5.69
N ASP A 27 -26.80 -5.44 -6.14
CA ASP A 27 -25.61 -5.76 -5.34
C ASP A 27 -25.35 -4.72 -4.24
N LEU A 28 -25.43 -3.42 -4.57
CA LEU A 28 -25.01 -2.36 -3.65
C LEU A 28 -26.10 -1.90 -2.68
N PHE A 29 -27.36 -2.18 -2.98
CA PHE A 29 -28.49 -1.75 -2.17
C PHE A 29 -29.31 -2.96 -1.71
N PRO A 30 -28.82 -3.72 -0.71
CA PRO A 30 -29.56 -4.87 -0.21
C PRO A 30 -30.95 -4.48 0.29
N PRO A 31 -31.90 -5.43 0.34
CA PRO A 31 -33.27 -5.19 0.74
C PRO A 31 -33.34 -4.50 2.11
N VAL A 32 -33.80 -3.25 2.12
CA VAL A 32 -33.94 -2.39 3.30
C VAL A 32 -35.30 -2.60 3.99
N ASP A 33 -35.37 -2.29 5.29
CA ASP A 33 -36.59 -2.39 6.12
C ASP A 33 -37.78 -1.53 5.63
N SER A 34 -37.56 -0.65 4.66
CA SER A 34 -38.60 0.13 3.99
C SER A 34 -39.32 -0.73 2.96
N ARG A 35 -40.61 -0.98 3.16
CA ARG A 35 -41.45 -1.75 2.22
C ARG A 35 -41.39 -1.24 0.77
N VAL A 36 -41.36 0.07 0.57
CA VAL A 36 -41.30 0.67 -0.78
C VAL A 36 -39.96 0.41 -1.45
N ALA A 37 -38.86 0.48 -0.68
CA ALA A 37 -37.54 0.20 -1.22
C ALA A 37 -37.33 -1.31 -1.45
N LEU A 38 -37.96 -2.16 -0.63
CA LEU A 38 -38.00 -3.59 -0.84
C LEU A 38 -38.76 -3.97 -2.13
N GLU A 39 -39.92 -3.37 -2.37
CA GLU A 39 -40.69 -3.59 -3.62
C GLU A 39 -39.86 -3.18 -4.85
N TYR A 40 -39.24 -2.00 -4.82
CA TYR A 40 -38.40 -1.53 -5.93
C TYR A 40 -37.17 -2.43 -6.16
N TRP A 41 -36.55 -2.93 -5.07
CA TRP A 41 -35.44 -3.89 -5.17
C TRP A 41 -35.88 -5.24 -5.73
N GLN A 42 -37.05 -5.75 -5.33
CA GLN A 42 -37.60 -6.98 -5.86
C GLN A 42 -37.89 -6.85 -7.36
N ASP A 43 -38.52 -5.76 -7.77
CA ASP A 43 -38.80 -5.49 -9.19
C ASP A 43 -37.50 -5.45 -10.02
N ALA A 44 -36.45 -4.78 -9.51
CA ALA A 44 -35.15 -4.71 -10.17
C ALA A 44 -34.45 -6.09 -10.23
N SER A 45 -34.54 -6.88 -9.16
CA SER A 45 -33.99 -8.23 -9.09
C SER A 45 -34.69 -9.18 -10.08
N ASP A 46 -36.02 -9.12 -10.15
CA ASP A 46 -36.80 -9.94 -11.08
C ASP A 46 -36.49 -9.55 -12.54
N GLU A 47 -36.38 -8.26 -12.84
CA GLU A 47 -35.99 -7.78 -14.18
C GLU A 47 -34.57 -8.22 -14.56
N LEU A 48 -33.61 -8.14 -13.63
CA LEU A 48 -32.24 -8.61 -13.81
C LEU A 48 -32.21 -10.10 -14.15
N GLU A 49 -32.92 -10.93 -13.37
CA GLU A 49 -33.00 -12.37 -13.60
C GLU A 49 -33.62 -12.71 -14.96
N ASP A 50 -34.70 -12.02 -15.34
CA ASP A 50 -35.38 -12.24 -16.62
C ASP A 50 -34.47 -11.91 -17.81
N ARG A 51 -33.76 -10.77 -17.76
CA ARG A 51 -32.80 -10.39 -18.81
C ARG A 51 -31.59 -11.34 -18.88
N LYS A 52 -31.04 -11.75 -17.73
CA LYS A 52 -29.97 -12.76 -17.69
C LYS A 52 -30.42 -14.08 -18.31
N ARG A 53 -31.67 -14.50 -18.05
CA ARG A 53 -32.22 -15.74 -18.60
C ARG A 53 -32.39 -15.67 -20.12
N GLU A 54 -32.83 -14.54 -20.65
CA GLU A 54 -32.96 -14.32 -22.10
C GLU A 54 -31.61 -14.47 -22.82
N ILE A 55 -30.55 -13.86 -22.27
CA ILE A 55 -29.18 -14.06 -22.76
C ILE A 55 -28.76 -15.52 -22.59
N GLY A 56 -29.05 -16.11 -21.43
CA GLY A 56 -28.76 -17.50 -21.09
C GLY A 56 -29.30 -18.52 -22.10
N GLU A 57 -30.49 -18.29 -22.63
CA GLU A 57 -31.15 -19.18 -23.61
C GLU A 57 -30.64 -18.98 -25.05
N SER A 58 -30.00 -17.84 -25.33
CA SER A 58 -29.63 -17.43 -26.69
C SER A 58 -28.21 -17.83 -27.10
N PHE A 59 -27.36 -18.20 -26.13
CA PHE A 59 -25.96 -18.59 -26.35
C PHE A 59 -25.66 -19.98 -25.80
N ALA A 60 -24.74 -20.71 -26.45
CA ALA A 60 -24.32 -22.04 -25.99
C ALA A 60 -23.59 -22.01 -24.63
N ALA A 61 -22.92 -20.91 -24.31
CA ALA A 61 -22.33 -20.61 -23.00
C ALA A 61 -23.11 -19.50 -22.30
N GLY A 62 -24.44 -19.60 -22.33
CA GLY A 62 -25.34 -18.51 -21.96
C GLY A 62 -25.20 -18.01 -20.53
N GLU A 63 -24.94 -18.89 -19.55
CA GLU A 63 -24.73 -18.48 -18.15
C GLU A 63 -23.51 -17.57 -18.00
N THR A 64 -22.38 -17.96 -18.59
CA THR A 64 -21.17 -17.12 -18.62
C THR A 64 -21.41 -15.80 -19.33
N MET A 65 -22.10 -15.82 -20.47
CA MET A 65 -22.40 -14.60 -21.24
C MET A 65 -23.29 -13.63 -20.46
N ALA A 66 -24.34 -14.15 -19.81
CA ALA A 66 -25.24 -13.35 -19.00
C ALA A 66 -24.53 -12.73 -17.79
N GLU A 67 -23.65 -13.50 -17.14
CA GLU A 67 -22.82 -12.99 -16.03
C GLU A 67 -21.83 -11.91 -16.50
N VAL A 68 -21.14 -12.12 -17.62
CA VAL A 68 -20.20 -11.13 -18.18
C VAL A 68 -20.92 -9.83 -18.55
N ALA A 69 -22.04 -9.91 -19.27
CA ALA A 69 -22.82 -8.73 -19.65
C ALA A 69 -23.41 -7.98 -18.45
N ALA A 70 -23.73 -8.67 -17.36
CA ALA A 70 -24.25 -8.04 -16.15
C ALA A 70 -23.15 -7.41 -15.28
N ARG A 71 -21.91 -7.91 -15.34
CA ARG A 71 -20.83 -7.49 -14.44
C ARG A 71 -19.93 -6.43 -15.00
N ALA A 72 -19.82 -6.33 -16.32
CA ALA A 72 -18.84 -5.46 -16.97
C ALA A 72 -19.39 -4.77 -18.21
N THR A 73 -18.88 -3.56 -18.44
CA THR A 73 -19.13 -2.83 -19.68
C THR A 73 -18.47 -3.54 -20.86
N ARG A 74 -18.86 -3.14 -22.07
CA ARG A 74 -18.25 -3.65 -23.30
C ARG A 74 -16.74 -3.49 -23.29
N GLU A 75 -16.26 -2.30 -22.95
CA GLU A 75 -14.83 -1.97 -22.92
C GLU A 75 -14.08 -2.88 -21.96
N GLN A 76 -14.53 -2.97 -20.70
CA GLN A 76 -13.96 -3.86 -19.68
C GLN A 76 -13.91 -5.33 -20.13
N THR A 77 -14.97 -5.81 -20.78
CA THR A 77 -15.01 -7.19 -21.27
C THR A 77 -14.01 -7.45 -22.39
N PHE A 78 -13.82 -6.51 -23.31
CA PHE A 78 -12.82 -6.66 -24.36
C PHE A 78 -11.40 -6.53 -23.83
N THR A 79 -11.14 -5.61 -22.89
CA THR A 79 -9.86 -5.56 -22.16
C THR A 79 -9.58 -6.89 -21.45
N ALA A 80 -10.57 -7.46 -20.76
CA ALA A 80 -10.42 -8.76 -20.08
C ALA A 80 -10.12 -9.89 -21.08
N LEU A 81 -10.72 -9.84 -22.27
CA LEU A 81 -10.47 -10.83 -23.32
C LEU A 81 -9.07 -10.68 -23.94
N ASP A 82 -8.60 -9.46 -24.14
CA ASP A 82 -7.25 -9.16 -24.61
C ASP A 82 -6.20 -9.68 -23.60
N LEU A 83 -6.38 -9.37 -22.31
CA LEU A 83 -5.56 -9.90 -21.22
C LEU A 83 -5.58 -11.44 -21.19
N HIS A 84 -6.76 -12.04 -21.36
CA HIS A 84 -6.85 -13.49 -21.40
C HIS A 84 -6.12 -14.09 -22.61
N ALA A 85 -6.18 -13.44 -23.76
CA ALA A 85 -5.47 -13.87 -24.96
C ALA A 85 -3.95 -13.74 -24.82
N GLU A 86 -3.47 -12.73 -24.11
CA GLU A 86 -2.06 -12.48 -23.85
C GLU A 86 -1.48 -13.46 -22.81
N TYR A 87 -2.10 -13.55 -21.63
CA TYR A 87 -1.53 -14.29 -20.50
C TYR A 87 -2.06 -15.71 -20.38
N GLY A 88 -3.27 -16.00 -20.88
CA GLY A 88 -3.86 -17.34 -20.86
C GLY A 88 -4.18 -17.88 -19.47
N ARG A 89 -4.12 -17.06 -18.41
CA ARG A 89 -4.30 -17.47 -17.01
C ARG A 89 -5.16 -16.47 -16.21
N PRO A 90 -5.91 -16.93 -15.20
CA PRO A 90 -6.67 -16.06 -14.31
C PRO A 90 -5.78 -15.39 -13.27
N VAL A 91 -6.22 -14.24 -12.75
CA VAL A 91 -5.67 -13.63 -11.54
C VAL A 91 -6.07 -14.46 -10.33
N ASN A 92 -5.08 -14.94 -9.57
CA ASN A 92 -5.29 -15.82 -8.42
C ASN A 92 -5.02 -15.15 -7.07
N ALA A 93 -4.57 -13.90 -7.03
CA ALA A 93 -4.56 -13.05 -5.84
C ALA A 93 -4.59 -11.56 -6.22
N LEU A 94 -5.04 -10.72 -5.28
CA LEU A 94 -5.03 -9.26 -5.41
C LEU A 94 -3.95 -8.66 -4.50
N VAL A 95 -3.17 -7.71 -5.00
CA VAL A 95 -2.18 -6.94 -4.23
C VAL A 95 -2.53 -5.46 -4.36
N LEU A 96 -3.04 -4.87 -3.28
CA LEU A 96 -3.72 -3.58 -3.34
C LEU A 96 -3.12 -2.60 -2.34
N ASP A 97 -2.63 -1.46 -2.82
CA ASP A 97 -2.48 -0.29 -1.96
C ASP A 97 -3.87 0.28 -1.58
N VAL A 98 -3.93 1.14 -0.55
CA VAL A 98 -5.17 1.70 -0.03
C VAL A 98 -5.29 3.18 -0.37
N ASP A 99 -4.30 3.98 0.01
CA ASP A 99 -4.37 5.43 -0.07
C ASP A 99 -4.13 5.89 -1.49
N GLU A 100 -4.93 6.83 -1.98
CA GLU A 100 -4.95 7.28 -3.37
C GLU A 100 -5.13 6.16 -4.43
N THR A 101 -5.29 4.89 -4.01
CA THR A 101 -5.45 3.71 -4.87
C THR A 101 -6.88 3.15 -4.81
N LEU A 102 -7.29 2.60 -3.65
CA LEU A 102 -8.67 2.11 -3.43
C LEU A 102 -9.60 3.22 -2.94
N ARG A 103 -9.03 4.23 -2.29
CA ARG A 103 -9.71 5.46 -1.86
C ARG A 103 -8.94 6.68 -2.35
N SER A 104 -9.58 7.84 -2.42
CA SER A 104 -8.90 9.11 -2.71
C SER A 104 -9.45 10.23 -1.83
N ALA A 105 -8.58 11.06 -1.30
CA ALA A 105 -8.97 12.22 -0.48
C ALA A 105 -9.87 13.19 -1.26
N GLY A 106 -9.60 13.37 -2.56
CA GLY A 106 -10.29 14.37 -3.38
C GLY A 106 -11.66 13.91 -3.91
N ARG A 107 -11.91 12.60 -4.00
CA ARG A 107 -13.12 12.06 -4.65
C ARG A 107 -14.00 11.23 -3.74
N THR A 108 -13.41 10.48 -2.81
CA THR A 108 -14.16 9.51 -2.00
C THR A 108 -14.16 9.86 -0.52
N ASP A 109 -13.72 11.08 -0.16
CA ASP A 109 -13.63 11.57 1.22
C ASP A 109 -12.82 10.60 2.11
N ASN A 110 -11.76 10.01 1.55
CA ASN A 110 -10.93 8.98 2.18
C ASN A 110 -11.66 7.68 2.58
N GLU A 111 -12.81 7.39 1.99
CA GLU A 111 -13.49 6.10 2.12
C GLU A 111 -13.27 5.23 0.86
N ILE A 112 -13.20 3.90 1.02
CA ILE A 112 -13.27 3.00 -0.14
C ILE A 112 -14.73 2.97 -0.63
N PRO A 113 -14.99 3.19 -1.93
CA PRO A 113 -16.33 3.09 -2.49
C PRO A 113 -17.00 1.75 -2.17
N ARG A 114 -18.31 1.78 -1.91
CA ARG A 114 -19.10 0.57 -1.63
C ARG A 114 -19.00 -0.49 -2.72
N GLU A 115 -18.95 -0.04 -3.97
CA GLU A 115 -18.77 -0.91 -5.13
C GLU A 115 -17.45 -1.69 -5.07
N THR A 116 -16.35 -1.00 -4.76
CA THR A 116 -15.05 -1.63 -4.58
C THR A 116 -15.07 -2.63 -3.44
N LEU A 117 -15.66 -2.29 -2.29
CA LEU A 117 -15.79 -3.21 -1.15
C LEU A 117 -16.63 -4.46 -1.50
N HIS A 118 -17.72 -4.28 -2.26
CA HIS A 118 -18.53 -5.39 -2.76
C HIS A 118 -17.72 -6.33 -3.65
N LEU A 119 -16.99 -5.78 -4.63
CA LEU A 119 -16.15 -6.57 -5.54
C LEU A 119 -15.03 -7.32 -4.79
N LEU A 120 -14.37 -6.68 -3.82
CA LEU A 120 -13.38 -7.35 -2.98
C LEU A 120 -13.99 -8.50 -2.17
N THR A 121 -15.23 -8.33 -1.70
CA THR A 121 -15.97 -9.41 -1.02
C THR A 121 -16.23 -10.58 -1.99
N GLU A 122 -16.71 -10.29 -3.20
CA GLU A 122 -16.92 -11.33 -4.22
C GLU A 122 -15.63 -12.09 -4.59
N PHE A 123 -14.49 -11.39 -4.70
CA PHE A 123 -13.20 -12.03 -4.95
C PHE A 123 -12.81 -12.98 -3.81
N SER A 124 -12.97 -12.54 -2.57
CA SER A 124 -12.69 -13.39 -1.41
C SER A 124 -13.62 -14.60 -1.36
N GLU A 125 -14.91 -14.44 -1.66
CA GLU A 125 -15.88 -15.54 -1.73
C GLU A 125 -15.59 -16.52 -2.88
N ALA A 126 -15.04 -16.01 -3.98
CA ALA A 126 -14.53 -16.82 -5.10
C ALA A 126 -13.20 -17.51 -4.80
N GLY A 127 -12.62 -17.31 -3.60
CA GLY A 127 -11.38 -17.93 -3.16
C GLY A 127 -10.12 -17.25 -3.70
N VAL A 128 -10.22 -16.01 -4.19
CA VAL A 128 -9.07 -15.18 -4.58
C VAL A 128 -8.58 -14.40 -3.36
N PRO A 129 -7.38 -14.70 -2.83
CA PRO A 129 -6.85 -14.01 -1.65
C PRO A 129 -6.53 -12.54 -1.92
N ILE A 130 -6.58 -11.73 -0.86
CA ILE A 130 -6.35 -10.29 -0.92
C ILE A 130 -5.15 -9.94 -0.05
N VAL A 131 -4.15 -9.29 -0.63
CA VAL A 131 -3.00 -8.73 0.06
C VAL A 131 -3.12 -7.21 0.03
N ILE A 132 -3.39 -6.61 1.19
CA ILE A 132 -3.33 -5.17 1.36
C ILE A 132 -1.89 -4.77 1.62
N CYS A 133 -1.32 -3.89 0.80
CA CYS A 133 0.09 -3.49 0.90
C CYS A 133 0.20 -1.99 1.10
N THR A 134 0.60 -1.54 2.29
CA THR A 134 0.53 -0.12 2.65
C THR A 134 1.73 0.34 3.49
N GLY A 135 2.01 1.65 3.45
CA GLY A 135 2.93 2.31 4.39
C GLY A 135 2.34 2.50 5.79
N GLN A 136 1.03 2.30 5.97
CA GLN A 136 0.38 2.50 7.27
C GLN A 136 0.73 1.42 8.31
N THR A 137 0.51 1.75 9.58
CA THR A 137 0.65 0.79 10.69
C THR A 137 -0.44 -0.28 10.64
N LEU A 138 -0.11 -1.48 11.14
CA LEU A 138 -1.02 -2.62 11.16
C LEU A 138 -2.37 -2.30 11.81
N GLU A 139 -2.38 -1.66 12.97
CA GLU A 139 -3.62 -1.39 13.71
C GLU A 139 -4.54 -0.43 12.95
N ASN A 140 -3.98 0.54 12.21
CA ASN A 140 -4.78 1.48 11.43
C ASN A 140 -5.43 0.78 10.23
N VAL A 141 -4.63 0.12 9.40
CA VAL A 141 -5.14 -0.57 8.21
C VAL A 141 -6.06 -1.72 8.57
N LYS A 142 -5.78 -2.48 9.63
CA LYS A 142 -6.66 -3.54 10.12
C LYS A 142 -8.00 -2.98 10.60
N GLY A 143 -7.99 -1.90 11.38
CA GLY A 143 -9.21 -1.23 11.82
C GLY A 143 -10.07 -0.77 10.64
N PHE A 144 -9.42 -0.15 9.65
CA PHE A 144 -10.05 0.31 8.42
C PHE A 144 -10.62 -0.85 7.57
N MET A 145 -9.87 -1.94 7.39
CA MET A 145 -10.35 -3.13 6.66
C MET A 145 -11.53 -3.80 7.36
N ILE A 146 -11.54 -3.87 8.70
CA ILE A 146 -12.68 -4.40 9.47
C ILE A 146 -13.93 -3.54 9.28
N GLN A 147 -13.76 -2.21 9.19
CA GLN A 147 -14.87 -1.28 8.94
C GLN A 147 -15.42 -1.41 7.52
N GLY A 148 -14.54 -1.59 6.51
CA GLY A 148 -14.94 -1.69 5.11
C GLY A 148 -15.45 -3.07 4.70
N LEU A 149 -14.66 -4.12 4.94
CA LEU A 149 -14.91 -5.50 4.48
C LEU A 149 -15.58 -6.39 5.55
N GLY A 150 -15.70 -5.90 6.78
CA GLY A 150 -16.25 -6.66 7.88
C GLY A 150 -15.23 -7.59 8.56
N THR A 151 -15.54 -7.97 9.80
CA THR A 151 -14.66 -8.80 10.63
C THR A 151 -14.46 -10.20 10.05
N GLU A 152 -15.50 -10.78 9.44
CA GLU A 152 -15.44 -12.16 8.93
C GLU A 152 -14.42 -12.31 7.81
N LEU A 153 -14.44 -11.39 6.82
CA LEU A 153 -13.50 -11.40 5.71
C LEU A 153 -12.08 -11.13 6.19
N VAL A 154 -11.86 -10.11 7.03
CA VAL A 154 -10.51 -9.82 7.56
C VAL A 154 -9.93 -11.01 8.33
N HIS A 155 -10.77 -11.79 9.01
CA HIS A 155 -10.35 -12.95 9.79
C HIS A 155 -10.53 -14.30 9.05
N SER A 156 -10.72 -14.29 7.73
CA SER A 156 -11.01 -15.49 6.93
C SER A 156 -9.82 -16.43 6.75
N GLY A 157 -8.60 -15.91 6.88
CA GLY A 157 -7.38 -16.61 6.45
C GLY A 157 -6.99 -16.41 5.00
N SER A 158 -7.82 -15.71 4.21
CA SER A 158 -7.57 -15.36 2.80
C SER A 158 -7.22 -13.88 2.61
N LEU A 159 -7.19 -13.08 3.67
CA LEU A 159 -6.73 -11.69 3.64
C LEU A 159 -5.41 -11.56 4.41
N SER A 160 -4.44 -10.91 3.78
CA SER A 160 -3.13 -10.59 4.35
C SER A 160 -2.87 -9.09 4.29
N ILE A 161 -2.13 -8.57 5.27
CA ILE A 161 -1.77 -7.17 5.37
C ILE A 161 -0.25 -7.05 5.47
N VAL A 162 0.36 -6.45 4.46
CA VAL A 162 1.73 -5.96 4.47
C VAL A 162 1.70 -4.51 4.97
N TYR A 163 2.25 -4.26 6.15
CA TYR A 163 2.20 -2.95 6.81
C TYR A 163 3.58 -2.31 6.91
N GLU A 164 3.61 -1.00 7.16
CA GLU A 164 4.84 -0.20 7.30
C GLU A 164 5.84 -0.50 6.17
N ALA A 165 5.33 -0.47 4.93
CA ALA A 165 6.09 -0.63 3.69
C ALA A 165 6.92 -1.94 3.61
N GLY A 166 6.44 -3.03 4.22
CA GLY A 166 7.12 -4.32 4.20
C GLY A 166 7.85 -4.67 5.50
N THR A 167 7.62 -3.93 6.57
CA THR A 167 8.16 -4.25 7.90
C THR A 167 7.62 -5.57 8.46
N GLY A 168 6.38 -5.90 8.11
CA GLY A 168 5.79 -7.16 8.53
C GLY A 168 4.55 -7.53 7.74
N VAL A 169 4.15 -8.78 7.94
CA VAL A 169 2.98 -9.38 7.31
C VAL A 169 2.04 -9.89 8.41
N PHE A 170 0.76 -9.60 8.26
CA PHE A 170 -0.29 -10.07 9.16
C PHE A 170 -1.38 -10.79 8.37
N THR A 171 -1.50 -12.10 8.59
CA THR A 171 -2.49 -12.96 7.93
C THR A 171 -3.29 -13.71 9.00
N PRO A 172 -4.46 -13.19 9.42
CA PRO A 172 -5.29 -13.83 10.43
C PRO A 172 -5.56 -15.31 10.17
N GLY A 173 -5.58 -16.14 11.22
CA GLY A 173 -5.97 -17.54 11.11
C GLY A 173 -4.86 -18.51 10.71
N GLN A 174 -3.62 -18.03 10.51
CA GLN A 174 -2.47 -18.84 10.09
C GLN A 174 -1.63 -19.39 11.26
N GLY A 175 -2.20 -19.48 12.47
CA GLY A 175 -1.50 -20.02 13.63
C GLY A 175 -0.26 -19.20 13.99
N SER A 176 0.92 -19.83 14.07
CA SER A 176 2.19 -19.15 14.33
C SER A 176 2.58 -18.17 13.24
N ASP A 177 2.12 -18.39 12.01
CA ASP A 177 2.40 -17.53 10.85
C ASP A 177 1.42 -16.36 10.73
N THR A 178 0.51 -16.20 11.71
CA THR A 178 -0.45 -15.09 11.71
C THR A 178 0.24 -13.72 11.64
N LYS A 179 1.43 -13.61 12.21
CA LYS A 179 2.22 -12.39 12.18
C LYS A 179 3.67 -12.76 11.90
N ARG A 180 4.17 -12.35 10.73
CA ARG A 180 5.60 -12.45 10.38
C ARG A 180 6.23 -11.06 10.50
N LEU A 181 7.31 -10.99 11.27
CA LEU A 181 8.03 -9.76 11.57
C LEU A 181 9.28 -9.74 10.67
N LEU A 182 9.17 -9.11 9.50
CA LEU A 182 10.25 -9.18 8.51
C LEU A 182 11.51 -8.44 8.96
N TYR A 183 11.35 -7.44 9.82
CA TYR A 183 12.47 -6.77 10.47
C TYR A 183 13.32 -7.69 11.36
N GLU A 184 12.80 -8.83 11.84
CA GLU A 184 13.60 -9.82 12.60
C GLU A 184 14.64 -10.52 11.71
N GLY A 185 14.45 -10.48 10.38
CA GLY A 185 15.39 -11.00 9.39
C GLY A 185 16.50 -10.02 9.00
N LEU A 186 16.45 -8.77 9.47
CA LEU A 186 17.50 -7.79 9.24
C LEU A 186 18.78 -8.15 10.00
N ASP A 187 19.92 -7.61 9.57
CA ASP A 187 21.16 -7.77 10.31
C ASP A 187 21.00 -7.23 11.75
N GLU A 188 21.51 -7.98 12.74
CA GLU A 188 21.45 -7.62 14.18
C GLU A 188 21.93 -6.18 14.42
N GLU A 189 22.93 -5.79 13.65
CA GLU A 189 23.54 -4.47 13.64
C GLU A 189 22.58 -3.32 13.27
N ILE A 190 21.61 -3.55 12.37
CA ILE A 190 20.56 -2.57 12.02
C ILE A 190 19.46 -2.60 13.07
N GLN A 191 19.04 -3.79 13.50
CA GLN A 191 18.03 -3.94 14.56
C GLN A 191 18.45 -3.19 15.84
N ASP A 192 19.73 -3.27 16.21
CA ASP A 192 20.30 -2.57 17.37
C ASP A 192 20.24 -1.05 17.25
N VAL A 193 20.46 -0.50 16.04
CA VAL A 193 20.33 0.96 15.79
C VAL A 193 18.90 1.41 16.04
N PHE A 194 17.91 0.73 15.46
CA PHE A 194 16.50 1.07 15.66
C PHE A 194 16.06 0.92 17.11
N ALA A 195 16.49 -0.14 17.79
CA ALA A 195 16.20 -0.35 19.20
C ALA A 195 16.77 0.78 20.07
N ARG A 196 18.00 1.24 19.78
CA ARG A 196 18.63 2.37 20.49
C ARG A 196 17.88 3.68 20.24
N VAL A 197 17.61 4.02 18.97
CA VAL A 197 16.86 5.23 18.61
C VAL A 197 15.50 5.23 19.31
N ARG A 198 14.70 4.16 19.19
CA ARG A 198 13.38 4.06 19.81
C ARG A 198 13.42 4.21 21.34
N SER A 199 14.42 3.64 22.01
CA SER A 199 14.56 3.74 23.47
C SER A 199 14.91 5.16 23.95
N ARG A 200 15.54 5.96 23.07
CA ARG A 200 16.09 7.29 23.40
C ARG A 200 15.30 8.45 22.82
N VAL A 201 14.53 8.25 21.75
CA VAL A 201 13.91 9.34 20.98
C VAL A 201 13.13 10.31 21.85
N LEU A 202 12.27 9.83 22.76
CA LEU A 202 11.58 10.73 23.70
C LEU A 202 12.43 11.09 24.92
N THR A 203 13.27 10.18 25.43
CA THR A 203 14.00 10.39 26.69
C THR A 203 15.16 11.37 26.54
N ALA A 204 15.79 11.42 25.35
CA ALA A 204 16.86 12.32 24.97
C ALA A 204 16.36 13.65 24.37
N ALA A 205 15.10 13.72 23.90
CA ALA A 205 14.54 14.95 23.33
C ALA A 205 14.58 16.13 24.31
N PRO A 206 14.82 17.37 23.84
CA PRO A 206 14.67 18.57 24.65
C PRO A 206 13.29 18.64 25.36
N PRO A 207 13.20 19.22 26.57
CA PRO A 207 11.95 19.20 27.35
C PRO A 207 10.75 19.86 26.66
N GLU A 208 10.99 20.81 25.75
CA GLU A 208 9.94 21.48 24.98
C GLU A 208 9.45 20.56 23.86
N LEU A 209 10.35 20.09 23.00
CA LEU A 209 10.06 19.10 21.96
C LEU A 209 9.34 17.86 22.52
N ARG A 210 9.84 17.28 23.62
CA ARG A 210 9.26 16.08 24.26
C ARG A 210 7.78 16.25 24.65
N ARG A 211 7.34 17.47 24.98
CA ARG A 211 5.92 17.75 25.32
C ARG A 211 5.06 17.99 24.08
N SER A 212 5.70 18.35 22.97
CA SER A 212 5.08 18.75 21.72
C SER A 212 4.98 17.62 20.70
N VAL A 213 5.60 16.47 20.95
CA VAL A 213 5.58 15.29 20.06
C VAL A 213 5.11 14.02 20.76
N HIS A 214 4.73 13.02 19.98
CA HIS A 214 4.55 11.64 20.41
C HIS A 214 5.13 10.66 19.38
N LEU A 215 5.33 9.41 19.79
CA LEU A 215 5.67 8.34 18.87
C LEU A 215 4.40 7.71 18.32
N GLN A 216 4.34 7.57 17.00
CA GLN A 216 3.33 6.74 16.36
C GLN A 216 3.56 5.27 16.73
N GLY A 217 2.47 4.49 16.78
CA GLY A 217 2.46 3.09 17.18
C GLY A 217 3.04 2.12 16.15
N ASN A 218 4.12 2.51 15.45
CA ASN A 218 4.84 1.68 14.51
C ASN A 218 5.53 0.52 15.23
N GLU A 219 5.61 -0.62 14.55
CA GLU A 219 6.24 -1.81 15.11
C GLU A 219 7.77 -1.75 15.01
N PHE A 220 8.31 -1.27 13.89
CA PHE A 220 9.75 -1.14 13.68
C PHE A 220 10.20 0.29 13.41
N ASN A 221 9.59 0.98 12.43
CA ASN A 221 9.94 2.36 12.07
C ASN A 221 9.76 3.31 13.25
N VAL A 222 10.59 4.35 13.36
CA VAL A 222 10.50 5.34 14.43
C VAL A 222 9.95 6.64 13.87
N THR A 223 8.66 6.88 14.12
CA THR A 223 7.94 8.05 13.59
C THR A 223 7.55 9.00 14.69
N LEU A 224 8.03 10.24 14.61
CA LEU A 224 7.63 11.36 15.46
C LEU A 224 6.48 12.12 14.81
N LYS A 225 5.40 12.31 15.56
CA LYS A 225 4.21 13.09 15.17
C LYS A 225 4.03 14.29 16.12
N PRO A 226 3.51 15.42 15.64
CA PRO A 226 3.24 16.59 16.47
C PRO A 226 1.99 16.35 17.34
N ASN A 227 1.95 16.98 18.50
CA ASN A 227 0.75 17.12 19.33
C ASN A 227 -0.04 18.38 18.94
N PHE A 228 -0.13 18.65 17.64
CA PHE A 228 -0.80 19.78 17.03
C PHE A 228 -1.59 19.30 15.81
N ASP A 229 -2.52 20.12 15.33
CA ASP A 229 -3.26 19.81 14.10
C ASP A 229 -2.27 19.72 12.94
N VAL A 230 -2.30 18.60 12.21
CA VAL A 230 -1.44 18.36 11.05
C VAL A 230 -1.63 19.48 10.01
N GLY A 231 -0.52 19.97 9.46
CA GLY A 231 -0.52 21.09 8.52
C GLY A 231 -0.58 22.49 9.14
N SER A 232 -0.64 22.61 10.47
CA SER A 232 -0.55 23.90 11.15
C SER A 232 0.90 24.40 11.25
N ASP A 233 1.10 25.72 11.33
CA ASP A 233 2.43 26.32 11.53
C ASP A 233 3.15 25.77 12.78
N ALA A 234 2.39 25.49 13.85
CA ALA A 234 2.93 24.91 15.07
C ALA A 234 3.36 23.44 14.90
N ALA A 235 2.66 22.69 14.04
CA ALA A 235 3.07 21.34 13.69
C ALA A 235 4.34 21.36 12.83
N ALA A 236 4.48 22.33 11.92
CA ALA A 236 5.69 22.53 11.12
C ALA A 236 6.91 22.77 12.02
N GLU A 237 6.86 23.81 12.86
CA GLU A 237 7.96 24.19 13.76
C GLU A 237 8.42 23.02 14.64
N VAL A 238 7.48 22.25 15.19
CA VAL A 238 7.79 21.13 16.09
C VAL A 238 8.34 19.92 15.34
N ILE A 239 7.89 19.65 14.12
CA ILE A 239 8.42 18.55 13.30
C ILE A 239 9.78 18.90 12.72
N ASP A 240 10.07 20.16 12.43
CA ASP A 240 11.39 20.63 12.01
C ASP A 240 12.43 20.40 13.11
N ASP A 241 12.14 20.85 14.34
CA ASP A 241 12.91 20.52 15.55
C ASP A 241 13.04 18.99 15.76
N GLY A 242 11.94 18.29 15.53
CA GLY A 242 11.84 16.84 15.65
C GLY A 242 12.77 16.09 14.69
N LEU A 243 12.84 16.54 13.44
CA LEU A 243 13.69 15.98 12.39
C LEU A 243 15.17 16.13 12.76
N VAL A 244 15.59 17.33 13.18
CA VAL A 244 16.98 17.59 13.60
C VAL A 244 17.37 16.65 14.75
N HIS A 245 16.52 16.55 15.77
CA HIS A 245 16.73 15.65 16.91
C HIS A 245 16.81 14.18 16.49
N LEU A 246 15.96 13.76 15.56
CA LEU A 246 15.89 12.38 15.07
C LEU A 246 17.16 12.01 14.29
N ILE A 247 17.63 12.88 13.39
CA ILE A 247 18.89 12.73 12.64
C ILE A 247 20.09 12.69 13.59
N ASP A 248 20.14 13.58 14.58
CA ASP A 248 21.21 13.61 15.57
C ASP A 248 21.32 12.31 16.37
N LEU A 249 20.15 11.82 16.82
CA LEU A 249 20.06 10.59 17.59
C LEU A 249 20.42 9.36 16.75
N LEU A 250 20.04 9.35 15.48
CA LEU A 250 20.43 8.31 14.53
C LEU A 250 21.94 8.24 14.36
N GLY A 251 22.59 9.38 14.10
CA GLY A 251 24.05 9.46 14.00
C GLY A 251 24.77 8.96 15.24
N GLN A 252 24.31 9.36 16.43
CA GLN A 252 24.84 8.88 17.71
C GLN A 252 24.64 7.36 17.88
N SER A 253 23.47 6.85 17.52
CA SER A 253 23.13 5.44 17.68
C SER A 253 23.96 4.54 16.75
N ILE A 254 24.23 4.99 15.52
CA ILE A 254 25.09 4.27 14.57
C ILE A 254 26.53 4.24 15.07
N VAL A 255 27.10 5.38 15.48
CA VAL A 255 28.49 5.44 15.97
C VAL A 255 28.69 4.57 17.22
N GLU A 256 27.71 4.48 18.11
CA GLU A 256 27.75 3.57 19.25
C GLU A 256 27.72 2.08 18.87
N CYS A 257 27.20 1.74 17.69
CA CYS A 257 27.15 0.37 17.17
C CYS A 257 28.40 -0.01 16.33
N VAL A 258 29.21 0.97 15.90
CA VAL A 258 30.41 0.70 15.10
C VAL A 258 31.64 0.53 16.02
N GLU A 259 32.23 -0.67 16.02
CA GLU A 259 33.46 -0.95 16.75
C GLU A 259 34.63 -0.08 16.24
N GLY A 260 35.43 0.46 17.16
CA GLY A 260 36.61 1.27 16.81
C GLY A 260 36.32 2.76 16.52
N VAL A 261 35.05 3.14 16.35
CA VAL A 261 34.61 4.54 16.32
C VAL A 261 34.17 5.01 17.72
N GLY A 262 33.86 4.06 18.61
CA GLY A 262 33.30 4.28 19.95
C GLY A 262 34.26 4.45 21.14
N ASP A 263 35.56 4.72 20.99
CA ASP A 263 36.44 5.06 22.15
C ASP A 263 36.30 6.52 22.61
N VAL A 264 35.05 6.99 22.69
CA VAL A 264 34.67 8.24 23.37
C VAL A 264 33.64 7.92 24.46
N GLY A 265 33.80 6.77 25.12
CA GLY A 265 32.93 6.31 26.19
C GLY A 265 33.57 6.46 27.58
N ILE A 266 33.09 7.44 28.36
CA ILE A 266 32.98 7.33 29.82
C ILE A 266 34.29 7.00 30.57
N GLY A 267 35.27 7.91 30.56
CA GLY A 267 36.49 7.69 31.37
C GLY A 267 37.52 8.81 31.44
N SER A 268 37.54 9.75 30.51
CA SER A 268 38.55 10.82 30.47
C SER A 268 37.91 12.17 30.83
N ARG A 269 38.08 12.57 32.10
CA ARG A 269 37.93 13.96 32.53
C ARG A 269 39.13 14.80 32.04
N ASP A 270 39.31 14.90 30.73
CA ASP A 270 40.14 15.93 30.13
C ASP A 270 39.24 16.82 29.27
N ARG A 271 38.81 17.91 29.90
CA ARG A 271 38.09 19.02 29.27
C ARG A 271 39.06 19.72 28.31
N GLU A 272 39.08 19.35 27.03
CA GLU A 272 39.50 20.22 25.89
C GLU A 272 39.49 19.54 24.49
N GLN A 273 38.73 18.46 24.26
CA GLN A 273 38.46 17.93 22.91
C GLN A 273 36.97 18.03 22.58
N LYS A 274 36.64 18.63 21.43
CA LYS A 274 35.27 18.95 20.97
C LYS A 274 34.45 17.65 20.76
N PRO A 275 33.27 17.50 21.37
CA PRO A 275 32.38 16.36 21.16
C PRO A 275 31.42 16.63 19.97
N VAL A 276 31.87 16.45 18.72
CA VAL A 276 31.18 17.03 17.54
C VAL A 276 30.97 16.07 16.33
N GLU A 277 31.49 14.84 16.30
CA GLU A 277 31.58 14.10 15.00
C GLU A 277 30.30 13.36 14.53
N SER A 278 29.56 12.64 15.41
CA SER A 278 28.52 11.70 14.94
C SER A 278 27.24 12.36 14.37
N SER A 279 26.79 13.44 15.00
CA SER A 279 25.57 14.15 14.58
C SER A 279 25.84 15.02 13.35
N GLU A 280 27.04 15.61 13.23
CA GLU A 280 27.43 16.32 12.01
C GLU A 280 27.48 15.38 10.79
N TRP A 281 27.99 14.15 10.95
CA TRP A 281 28.00 13.16 9.87
C TRP A 281 26.60 12.78 9.38
N ALA A 282 25.66 12.54 10.30
CA ALA A 282 24.28 12.21 9.92
C ALA A 282 23.62 13.37 9.17
N ARG A 283 23.76 14.59 9.67
CA ARG A 283 23.23 15.79 9.00
C ARG A 283 23.84 16.01 7.63
N ALA A 284 25.17 15.86 7.48
CA ALA A 284 25.85 15.98 6.20
C ALA A 284 25.32 14.96 5.19
N TYR A 285 25.21 13.70 5.61
CA TYR A 285 24.71 12.62 4.77
C TYR A 285 23.27 12.89 4.29
N TYR A 286 22.32 13.12 5.22
CA TYR A 286 20.91 13.26 4.86
C TYR A 286 20.57 14.60 4.19
N ALA A 287 21.29 15.70 4.50
CA ALA A 287 21.15 16.97 3.76
C ALA A 287 21.58 16.85 2.29
N ALA A 288 22.60 16.02 2.00
CA ALA A 288 23.03 15.80 0.63
C ALA A 288 22.08 14.87 -0.15
N ALA A 289 21.40 13.97 0.57
CA ALA A 289 20.43 13.05 -0.01
C ALA A 289 19.07 13.73 -0.31
N ASP A 290 18.63 14.64 0.56
CA ASP A 290 17.31 15.26 0.46
C ASP A 290 17.37 16.80 0.62
N PRO A 291 17.01 17.57 -0.43
CA PRO A 291 16.95 19.03 -0.36
C PRO A 291 15.98 19.61 0.67
N GLU A 292 14.87 18.93 0.99
CA GLU A 292 13.92 19.40 2.00
C GLU A 292 14.53 19.27 3.40
N ILE A 293 15.20 18.16 3.68
CA ILE A 293 15.98 17.99 4.92
C ILE A 293 17.08 19.06 5.01
N ALA A 294 17.77 19.36 3.91
CA ALA A 294 18.77 20.42 3.89
C ALA A 294 18.20 21.80 4.21
N GLU A 295 16.99 22.11 3.72
CA GLU A 295 16.29 23.36 4.01
C GLU A 295 15.93 23.47 5.49
N VAL A 296 15.36 22.42 6.08
CA VAL A 296 15.04 22.36 7.52
C VAL A 296 16.29 22.50 8.38
N LEU A 297 17.38 21.79 8.03
CA LEU A 297 18.65 21.93 8.76
C LEU A 297 19.22 23.35 8.67
N SER A 298 18.95 24.08 7.59
CA SER A 298 19.35 25.48 7.46
C SER A 298 18.44 26.43 8.24
N SER A 299 17.14 26.15 8.36
CA SER A 299 16.21 27.00 9.13
C SER A 299 16.45 26.89 10.62
N GLU A 300 16.77 25.68 11.09
CA GLU A 300 17.00 25.37 12.51
C GLU A 300 18.45 25.61 12.98
N ASP A 301 19.23 26.40 12.24
CA ASP A 301 20.65 26.69 12.51
C ASP A 301 21.49 25.39 12.76
N ALA A 302 21.11 24.29 12.09
CA ALA A 302 21.64 22.95 12.28
C ALA A 302 22.52 22.46 11.12
N THR A 303 22.82 23.30 10.13
CA THR A 303 23.65 22.96 8.96
C THR A 303 24.98 22.31 9.38
N PRO A 304 25.35 21.15 8.80
CA PRO A 304 26.59 20.48 9.12
C PRO A 304 27.81 21.30 8.71
N ALA A 305 28.89 21.22 9.49
CA ALA A 305 30.15 21.87 9.18
C ALA A 305 31.09 21.01 8.31
N CYS A 306 30.77 19.72 8.15
CA CYS A 306 31.49 18.76 7.32
C CYS A 306 30.70 18.43 6.04
N GLU A 307 31.42 17.92 5.04
CA GLU A 307 30.82 17.47 3.80
C GLU A 307 30.46 15.97 3.90
N PRO A 308 29.52 15.46 3.07
CA PRO A 308 29.14 14.04 3.06
C PRO A 308 30.34 13.09 2.82
N GLU A 309 31.35 13.58 2.12
CA GLU A 309 32.58 12.86 1.79
C GLU A 309 33.53 12.69 2.99
N ASP A 310 33.32 13.49 4.05
CA ASP A 310 34.06 13.39 5.31
C ASP A 310 33.49 12.31 6.24
N VAL A 311 32.32 11.72 5.91
CA VAL A 311 31.69 10.66 6.70
C VAL A 311 32.50 9.36 6.57
N PRO A 312 32.93 8.73 7.68
CA PRO A 312 33.62 7.45 7.62
C PRO A 312 32.80 6.39 6.88
N THR A 313 33.47 5.58 6.04
CA THR A 313 32.80 4.60 5.18
C THR A 313 31.92 3.63 5.96
N GLU A 314 32.38 3.16 7.11
CA GLU A 314 31.63 2.24 7.97
C GLU A 314 30.32 2.86 8.51
N VAL A 315 30.29 4.17 8.70
CA VAL A 315 29.10 4.92 9.12
C VAL A 315 28.19 5.19 7.92
N ALA A 316 28.76 5.63 6.79
CA ALA A 316 28.03 5.87 5.55
C ALA A 316 27.30 4.61 5.06
N THR A 317 27.94 3.43 5.11
CA THR A 317 27.31 2.14 4.75
C THR A 317 26.08 1.79 5.60
N ARG A 318 25.95 2.36 6.81
CA ARG A 318 24.74 2.20 7.61
C ARG A 318 23.67 3.22 7.27
N PHE A 319 24.06 4.47 6.99
CA PHE A 319 23.11 5.45 6.46
C PHE A 319 22.54 5.03 5.09
N ASP A 320 23.33 4.36 4.24
CA ASP A 320 22.89 3.79 2.96
C ASP A 320 21.71 2.80 3.11
N ARG A 321 21.50 2.25 4.32
CA ARG A 321 20.47 1.24 4.64
C ARG A 321 19.30 1.81 5.43
N ILE A 322 19.38 3.07 5.87
CA ILE A 322 18.39 3.69 6.75
C ILE A 322 17.85 4.94 6.08
N ASP A 323 16.54 4.97 5.90
CA ASP A 323 15.82 6.11 5.35
C ASP A 323 15.45 7.10 6.46
N VAL A 324 15.45 8.39 6.11
CA VAL A 324 14.91 9.46 6.93
C VAL A 324 13.90 10.21 6.07
N ALA A 325 12.62 10.06 6.40
CA ALA A 325 11.53 10.70 5.69
C ALA A 325 11.01 11.92 6.46
N TYR A 326 10.89 13.05 5.76
CA TYR A 326 10.31 14.27 6.27
C TYR A 326 8.95 14.52 5.63
N TYR A 327 7.93 14.71 6.45
CA TYR A 327 6.58 15.08 6.04
C TYR A 327 6.24 16.40 6.71
N HIS A 328 6.43 17.50 5.97
CA HIS A 328 6.27 18.87 6.48
C HIS A 328 4.94 19.03 7.26
N ALA A 329 5.05 19.50 8.50
CA ALA A 329 3.94 19.71 9.43
C ALA A 329 3.10 18.45 9.77
N ASP A 330 3.63 17.25 9.53
CA ASP A 330 2.98 15.98 9.85
C ASP A 330 3.90 15.00 10.60
N ALA A 331 5.10 14.72 10.09
CA ALA A 331 5.95 13.69 10.69
C ALA A 331 7.44 13.80 10.32
N ALA A 332 8.28 13.22 11.18
CA ALA A 332 9.64 12.81 10.83
C ALA A 332 9.78 11.31 11.14
N GLU A 333 10.25 10.51 10.19
CA GLU A 333 10.32 9.06 10.29
C GLU A 333 11.72 8.53 9.98
N ILE A 334 12.15 7.51 10.73
CA ILE A 334 13.26 6.63 10.36
C ILE A 334 12.71 5.25 10.00
N GLY A 335 13.08 4.75 8.80
CA GLY A 335 12.74 3.43 8.28
C GLY A 335 13.96 2.71 7.73
N SER A 336 13.85 1.40 7.47
CA SER A 336 14.95 0.60 6.89
C SER A 336 14.73 0.44 5.39
N LEU A 337 15.75 0.76 4.58
CA LEU A 337 15.74 0.56 3.13
C LEU A 337 15.90 -0.90 2.71
N ASP A 338 16.33 -1.76 3.65
CA ASP A 338 16.39 -3.20 3.46
C ASP A 338 15.02 -3.89 3.56
N LEU A 339 13.98 -3.13 3.95
CA LEU A 339 12.60 -3.59 3.98
C LEU A 339 11.85 -2.94 2.82
N ASP A 340 11.06 -3.73 2.09
CA ASP A 340 10.29 -3.23 0.97
C ASP A 340 8.96 -3.96 0.77
N LYS A 341 8.04 -3.28 0.07
CA LYS A 341 6.73 -3.82 -0.29
C LYS A 341 6.84 -5.15 -1.07
N PRO A 342 7.73 -5.32 -2.07
CA PRO A 342 7.88 -6.61 -2.78
C PRO A 342 8.22 -7.80 -1.89
N THR A 343 9.14 -7.64 -0.95
CA THR A 343 9.49 -8.69 0.02
C THR A 343 8.29 -9.02 0.90
N GLY A 344 7.59 -7.99 1.40
CA GLY A 344 6.35 -8.15 2.15
C GLY A 344 5.25 -8.88 1.39
N VAL A 345 5.06 -8.55 0.11
CA VAL A 345 4.09 -9.20 -0.77
C VAL A 345 4.47 -10.66 -1.01
N THR A 346 5.75 -10.95 -1.28
CA THR A 346 6.25 -12.31 -1.48
C THR A 346 5.97 -13.17 -0.23
N GLU A 347 6.26 -12.65 0.96
CA GLU A 347 5.99 -13.31 2.23
C GLU A 347 4.48 -13.48 2.49
N ALA A 348 3.66 -12.51 2.12
CA ALA A 348 2.21 -12.62 2.20
C ALA A 348 1.66 -13.73 1.30
N LEU A 349 2.15 -13.84 0.06
CA LEU A 349 1.75 -14.87 -0.88
C LEU A 349 2.19 -16.27 -0.40
N ASP A 350 3.38 -16.40 0.19
CA ASP A 350 3.86 -17.65 0.82
C ASP A 350 2.95 -18.08 1.98
N VAL A 351 2.63 -17.17 2.90
CA VAL A 351 1.72 -17.46 4.02
C VAL A 351 0.33 -17.85 3.54
N LEU A 352 -0.15 -17.24 2.45
CA LEU A 352 -1.43 -17.58 1.81
C LEU A 352 -1.38 -18.89 1.01
N GLY A 353 -0.20 -19.50 0.84
CA GLY A 353 -0.01 -20.77 0.12
C GLY A 353 -0.09 -20.64 -1.40
N ILE A 354 0.28 -19.50 -1.96
CA ILE A 354 0.22 -19.23 -3.41
C ILE A 354 1.59 -19.50 -4.03
N GLU A 355 1.76 -20.71 -4.57
CA GLU A 355 3.06 -21.16 -5.12
C GLU A 355 3.39 -20.58 -6.50
N ASP A 356 2.38 -20.34 -7.34
CA ASP A 356 2.50 -19.81 -8.71
C ASP A 356 1.57 -18.60 -8.87
N PRO A 357 1.98 -17.43 -8.34
CA PRO A 357 1.14 -16.24 -8.31
C PRO A 357 0.95 -15.66 -9.72
N PHE A 358 -0.28 -15.26 -10.02
CA PHE A 358 -0.62 -14.32 -11.08
C PHE A 358 -1.53 -13.26 -10.47
N VAL A 359 -0.93 -12.14 -10.05
CA VAL A 359 -1.58 -11.12 -9.22
C VAL A 359 -2.07 -9.93 -10.03
N LEU A 360 -3.13 -9.28 -9.55
CA LEU A 360 -3.40 -7.89 -9.91
C LEU A 360 -2.70 -6.99 -8.89
N VAL A 361 -1.77 -6.14 -9.32
CA VAL A 361 -1.13 -5.12 -8.48
C VAL A 361 -1.77 -3.76 -8.75
N MET A 362 -2.30 -3.10 -7.72
CA MET A 362 -2.86 -1.75 -7.80
C MET A 362 -2.12 -0.81 -6.86
N GLY A 363 -1.69 0.35 -7.35
CA GLY A 363 -1.00 1.36 -6.54
C GLY A 363 -0.73 2.67 -7.29
N ASP A 364 -0.38 3.72 -6.57
CA ASP A 364 -0.16 5.07 -7.10
C ASP A 364 1.29 5.58 -6.93
N SER A 365 2.03 4.98 -5.99
CA SER A 365 3.31 5.52 -5.51
C SER A 365 4.53 4.77 -6.08
N LYS A 366 5.72 5.35 -5.91
CA LYS A 366 7.00 4.69 -6.25
C LYS A 366 7.21 3.38 -5.47
N SER A 367 6.65 3.26 -4.26
CA SER A 367 6.77 2.04 -3.47
C SER A 367 5.95 0.90 -4.09
N ASP A 368 4.82 1.24 -4.72
CA ASP A 368 3.96 0.29 -5.45
C ASP A 368 4.55 -0.07 -6.81
N LEU A 369 5.21 0.88 -7.48
CA LEU A 369 5.95 0.60 -8.71
C LEU A 369 6.94 -0.55 -8.53
N ARG A 370 7.65 -0.62 -7.39
CA ARG A 370 8.57 -1.74 -7.11
C ARG A 370 7.85 -3.09 -7.06
N VAL A 371 6.60 -3.13 -6.61
CA VAL A 371 5.76 -4.35 -6.60
C VAL A 371 5.29 -4.69 -8.01
N MET A 372 4.92 -3.68 -8.81
CA MET A 372 4.56 -3.86 -10.22
C MET A 372 5.74 -4.39 -11.03
N GLU A 373 6.92 -3.81 -10.86
CA GLU A 373 8.17 -4.26 -11.49
C GLU A 373 8.57 -5.67 -11.05
N TRP A 374 8.33 -6.02 -9.78
CA TRP A 374 8.53 -7.38 -9.29
C TRP A 374 7.58 -8.37 -9.98
N ALA A 375 6.28 -8.06 -10.04
CA ALA A 375 5.27 -8.91 -10.66
C ALA A 375 5.59 -9.11 -12.15
N ASP A 376 5.99 -8.06 -12.83
CA ASP A 376 6.44 -8.11 -14.22
C ASP A 376 7.70 -8.96 -14.41
N ALA A 377 8.77 -8.68 -13.65
CA ALA A 377 10.02 -9.41 -13.77
C ALA A 377 9.88 -10.92 -13.48
N ALA A 378 8.89 -11.28 -12.65
CA ALA A 378 8.58 -12.66 -12.30
C ALA A 378 7.53 -13.32 -13.22
N ASP A 379 6.98 -12.61 -14.23
CA ASP A 379 5.82 -13.06 -15.02
C ASP A 379 4.63 -13.50 -14.14
N ALA A 380 4.44 -12.74 -13.07
CA ALA A 380 3.61 -13.08 -11.92
C ALA A 380 2.40 -12.14 -11.76
N GLY A 381 2.08 -11.30 -12.73
CA GLY A 381 0.87 -10.47 -12.64
C GLY A 381 0.74 -9.36 -13.67
N ILE A 382 -0.33 -8.59 -13.48
CA ILE A 382 -0.69 -7.38 -14.24
C ILE A 382 -0.78 -6.20 -13.29
N ALA A 383 -0.51 -4.99 -13.81
CA ALA A 383 -0.48 -3.77 -13.02
C ALA A 383 -1.58 -2.79 -13.44
N ALA A 384 -2.15 -2.09 -12.47
CA ALA A 384 -3.12 -1.03 -12.70
C ALA A 384 -2.85 0.16 -11.76
N ALA A 385 -3.16 1.37 -12.23
CA ALA A 385 -2.90 2.59 -11.46
C ALA A 385 -3.99 3.64 -11.67
N PRO A 386 -4.26 4.48 -10.67
CA PRO A 386 -5.15 5.61 -10.85
C PRO A 386 -4.49 6.70 -11.72
N GLU A 387 -5.27 7.47 -12.48
CA GLU A 387 -4.77 8.54 -13.38
C GLU A 387 -3.90 9.62 -12.70
N HIS A 388 -3.97 9.74 -11.38
CA HIS A 388 -3.21 10.72 -10.59
C HIS A 388 -1.97 10.12 -9.90
N ALA A 389 -1.65 8.87 -10.21
CA ALA A 389 -0.43 8.22 -9.77
C ALA A 389 0.82 8.99 -10.22
N SER A 390 1.96 8.68 -9.59
CA SER A 390 3.24 9.25 -10.02
C SER A 390 3.53 8.93 -11.49
N GLN A 391 4.19 9.84 -12.20
CA GLN A 391 4.46 9.66 -13.64
C GLN A 391 5.18 8.35 -13.95
N SER A 392 6.13 7.93 -13.10
CA SER A 392 6.83 6.65 -13.26
C SER A 392 5.92 5.43 -13.16
N VAL A 393 4.85 5.50 -12.35
CA VAL A 393 3.84 4.45 -12.26
C VAL A 393 2.98 4.42 -13.52
N LEU A 394 2.51 5.59 -13.98
CA LEU A 394 1.73 5.69 -15.21
C LEU A 394 2.51 5.19 -16.42
N ASP A 395 3.77 5.63 -16.57
CA ASP A 395 4.66 5.19 -17.65
C ASP A 395 4.81 3.65 -17.67
N HIS A 396 4.87 3.02 -16.49
CA HIS A 396 4.95 1.56 -16.38
C HIS A 396 3.65 0.88 -16.83
N VAL A 397 2.50 1.29 -16.28
CA VAL A 397 1.17 0.69 -16.56
C VAL A 397 0.76 0.89 -18.03
N GLU A 398 0.95 2.09 -18.58
CA GLU A 398 0.64 2.41 -19.98
C GLU A 398 1.54 1.64 -20.96
N SER A 399 2.77 1.30 -20.57
CA SER A 399 3.69 0.52 -21.41
C SER A 399 3.33 -0.97 -21.49
N ARG A 400 2.40 -1.44 -20.64
CA ARG A 400 1.97 -2.83 -20.49
C ARG A 400 0.52 -3.00 -20.89
N ASP A 401 -0.35 -3.10 -19.88
CA ASP A 401 -1.74 -3.50 -20.02
C ASP A 401 -2.71 -2.30 -20.14
N ASP A 402 -2.20 -1.08 -19.96
CA ASP A 402 -2.96 0.19 -20.03
C ASP A 402 -4.18 0.22 -19.09
N LEU A 403 -4.05 -0.41 -17.92
CA LEU A 403 -5.09 -0.46 -16.88
C LEU A 403 -5.05 0.80 -16.00
N VAL A 404 -5.33 1.94 -16.61
CA VAL A 404 -5.44 3.23 -15.91
C VAL A 404 -6.90 3.53 -15.57
N TYR A 405 -7.18 4.00 -14.36
CA TYR A 405 -8.55 4.26 -13.89
C TYR A 405 -8.73 5.59 -13.16
N GLY A 406 -9.96 6.09 -13.11
CA GLY A 406 -10.27 7.37 -12.46
C GLY A 406 -10.09 7.33 -10.94
N PRO A 407 -9.83 8.47 -10.27
CA PRO A 407 -9.68 8.49 -8.81
C PRO A 407 -10.96 8.02 -8.11
N GLY A 408 -10.84 6.98 -7.28
CA GLY A 408 -11.97 6.32 -6.62
C GLY A 408 -12.75 5.33 -7.48
N ASP A 409 -12.23 4.95 -8.66
CA ASP A 409 -12.87 3.99 -9.58
C ASP A 409 -12.09 2.68 -9.70
N ALA A 410 -11.49 2.21 -8.60
CA ALA A 410 -10.80 0.92 -8.55
C ALA A 410 -11.73 -0.26 -8.93
N GLY A 411 -13.05 -0.07 -8.78
CA GLY A 411 -14.06 -1.05 -9.19
C GLY A 411 -14.01 -1.40 -10.68
N SER A 412 -13.65 -0.46 -11.55
CA SER A 412 -13.54 -0.70 -13.00
C SER A 412 -12.52 -1.78 -13.37
N VAL A 413 -11.33 -1.73 -12.75
CA VAL A 413 -10.27 -2.73 -12.92
C VAL A 413 -10.68 -4.06 -12.30
N LEU A 414 -11.25 -4.04 -11.09
CA LEU A 414 -11.72 -5.24 -10.40
C LEU A 414 -12.79 -5.99 -11.23
N ARG A 415 -13.70 -5.28 -11.91
CA ARG A 415 -14.67 -5.90 -12.83
C ARG A 415 -14.01 -6.53 -14.04
N THR A 416 -13.04 -5.85 -14.64
CA THR A 416 -12.22 -6.37 -15.76
C THR A 416 -11.55 -7.69 -15.35
N VAL A 417 -10.94 -7.72 -14.16
CA VAL A 417 -10.30 -8.93 -13.62
C VAL A 417 -11.32 -10.02 -13.26
N ALA A 418 -12.51 -9.67 -12.76
CA ALA A 418 -13.56 -10.63 -12.50
C ALA A 418 -14.02 -11.33 -13.79
N VAL A 419 -14.14 -10.56 -14.90
CA VAL A 419 -14.42 -11.12 -16.23
C VAL A 419 -13.26 -11.97 -16.73
N LEU A 420 -12.01 -11.50 -16.62
CA LEU A 420 -10.82 -12.27 -17.00
C LEU A 420 -10.82 -13.66 -16.33
N ASN A 421 -11.05 -13.69 -15.02
CA ASN A 421 -11.12 -14.92 -14.25
C ASN A 421 -12.24 -15.85 -14.73
N ARG A 422 -13.40 -15.31 -15.11
CA ARG A 422 -14.50 -16.10 -15.68
C ARG A 422 -14.17 -16.62 -17.07
N LEU A 423 -13.54 -15.82 -17.93
CA LEU A 423 -13.13 -16.21 -19.28
C LEU A 423 -12.07 -17.32 -19.27
N ALA A 424 -11.21 -17.37 -18.25
CA ALA A 424 -10.21 -18.42 -18.08
C ALA A 424 -10.80 -19.79 -17.71
N VAL A 425 -12.03 -19.83 -17.17
CA VAL A 425 -12.75 -21.07 -16.83
C VAL A 425 -13.74 -21.49 -17.93
N TRP A 426 -14.12 -20.55 -18.80
CA TRP A 426 -14.87 -20.83 -20.04
C TRP A 426 -13.97 -21.52 -21.08
#